data_AF-A0A0F8WKK3-F1
#
_entry.id   AF-A0A0F8WKK3-F1
#
_cell.length_a   1.000
_cell.length_b   1.000
_cell.length_c   1.000
_cell.angle_alpha   90.00
_cell.angle_beta   90.00
_cell.angle_gamma   90.00
#
_symmetry.space_group_name_H-M   'P 1'
#
loop_
_entity.id
_entity.type
_entity.pdbx_description
1 polymer ?
#
loop_
_entity_poly.entity_id
_entity_poly.type
_entity_poly.pdbx_seq_one_letter_code
_entity_poly.pdbx_strand_id
1 'polypeptide(L)'
;MAVAVIIQLDANLFPRTEAPRAALDEKVQGAVRALQEVTPRPDFILGSQQQDQTAIQITYELPILPHGVGNEPDLESSPFLQSVRSLCGEPRNVFHVALDRPVFGPDGPALANVVEFVLSYFPVSRITPDFQTRVQDDFLRFDEIFSPAAIGSRGWASGWLLEDQSHESLNGEMAKCFFIMRGWDSMDRFQRSLQSDAYQKAIPLLLAWNAPWTMFHVDNLSSAHVYLRLRDGETWENIPESLLVDCAQLTKANSIEGNKKDNITIIYTPWSNLMKDGSMATGQVSFHNQKMVRKVFVPLRENAIVNRLNKTRVEKFPDLKAEKDEYMKKQRQDERKTREEKRHKEKQEKREREQLKWQKDHAYDDLMSEENIQASSNQDRDSNFLDDFM
;
A
#
# COMPACT_ATOMS: atom_id res chain seq x y z
N MET A 1 13.44 14.77 -31.03
CA MET A 1 13.79 13.65 -30.13
C MET A 1 13.47 14.09 -28.71
N ALA A 2 12.70 13.26 -28.00
CA ALA A 2 12.51 13.41 -26.57
C ALA A 2 13.74 12.85 -25.86
N VAL A 3 14.23 13.53 -24.83
CA VAL A 3 15.31 12.99 -23.97
C VAL A 3 14.73 12.70 -22.61
N ALA A 4 14.66 11.43 -22.25
CA ALA A 4 14.31 11.01 -20.90
C ALA A 4 15.57 10.91 -20.06
N VAL A 5 15.51 11.44 -18.84
CA VAL A 5 16.57 11.34 -17.86
C VAL A 5 16.07 10.47 -16.71
N ILE A 6 16.83 9.42 -16.43
CA ILE A 6 16.52 8.42 -15.43
C ILE A 6 17.60 8.49 -14.36
N ILE A 7 17.21 8.89 -13.16
CA ILE A 7 18.10 9.05 -12.01
C ILE A 7 17.79 7.93 -11.02
N GLN A 8 18.80 7.14 -10.67
CA GLN A 8 18.71 6.15 -9.60
C GLN A 8 19.39 6.67 -8.34
N LEU A 9 18.63 6.74 -7.25
CA LEU A 9 19.05 7.25 -5.93
C LEU A 9 19.07 6.10 -4.92
N ASP A 10 19.99 6.18 -3.96
CA ASP A 10 19.98 5.32 -2.78
C ASP A 10 18.93 5.83 -1.78
N ALA A 11 18.02 4.96 -1.36
CA ALA A 11 17.05 5.24 -0.30
C ALA A 11 17.72 5.51 1.05
N ASN A 12 18.97 5.09 1.25
CA ASN A 12 19.75 5.37 2.46
C ASN A 12 20.40 6.77 2.49
N LEU A 13 20.39 7.51 1.37
CA LEU A 13 20.85 8.92 1.34
C LEU A 13 19.85 9.87 2.00
N PHE A 14 18.64 9.39 2.31
CA PHE A 14 17.76 10.04 3.27
C PHE A 14 18.27 9.74 4.69
N PRO A 15 18.75 10.73 5.47
CA PRO A 15 19.51 10.48 6.68
C PRO A 15 18.76 9.55 7.64
N ARG A 16 19.45 8.48 8.04
CA ARG A 16 18.97 7.43 8.95
C ARG A 16 18.35 8.02 10.20
N THR A 17 17.08 7.70 10.40
CA THR A 17 16.56 7.40 11.73
C THR A 17 15.88 6.05 11.59
N GLU A 18 16.01 5.20 12.61
CA GLU A 18 15.45 3.84 12.72
C GLU A 18 13.91 3.83 12.71
N ALA A 19 13.30 4.42 11.68
CA ALA A 19 11.87 4.65 11.57
C ALA A 19 11.28 3.75 10.46
N PRO A 20 10.05 3.25 10.64
CA PRO A 20 9.38 2.38 9.66
C PRO A 20 9.17 3.10 8.31
N ARG A 21 9.00 2.32 7.23
CA ARG A 21 8.82 2.76 5.81
C ARG A 21 7.95 4.02 5.59
N ALA A 22 7.00 4.30 6.47
CA ALA A 22 6.20 5.53 6.47
C ALA A 22 7.04 6.82 6.49
N ALA A 23 8.21 6.83 7.15
CA ALA A 23 9.11 7.98 7.19
C ALA A 23 9.89 8.18 5.87
N LEU A 24 10.13 7.09 5.12
CA LEU A 24 10.71 7.15 3.78
C LEU A 24 9.68 7.73 2.79
N ASP A 25 8.43 7.24 2.85
CA ASP A 25 7.33 7.73 2.02
C ASP A 25 7.05 9.22 2.25
N GLU A 26 7.16 9.71 3.49
CA GLU A 26 6.95 11.11 3.80
C GLU A 26 8.10 12.03 3.34
N LYS A 27 9.36 11.59 3.48
CA LYS A 27 10.51 12.32 2.93
C LYS A 27 10.49 12.33 1.40
N VAL A 28 10.11 11.21 0.80
CA VAL A 28 9.85 11.09 -0.63
C VAL A 28 8.77 12.08 -1.06
N GLN A 29 7.63 12.14 -0.35
CA GLN A 29 6.58 13.12 -0.64
C GLN A 29 7.05 14.57 -0.45
N GLY A 30 7.89 14.85 0.56
CA GLY A 30 8.51 16.15 0.77
C GLY A 30 9.44 16.54 -0.38
N ALA A 31 10.31 15.62 -0.82
CA ALA A 31 11.17 15.82 -1.98
C ALA A 31 10.36 16.01 -3.26
N VAL A 32 9.29 15.25 -3.47
CA VAL A 32 8.37 15.44 -4.60
C VAL A 32 7.72 16.82 -4.57
N ARG A 33 7.28 17.31 -3.40
CA ARG A 33 6.73 18.67 -3.27
C ARG A 33 7.78 19.73 -3.61
N ALA A 34 8.99 19.59 -3.09
CA ALA A 34 10.09 20.51 -3.40
C ALA A 34 10.48 20.48 -4.89
N LEU A 35 10.53 19.30 -5.52
CA LEU A 35 10.82 19.14 -6.95
C LEU A 35 9.69 19.69 -7.83
N GLN A 36 8.44 19.72 -7.35
CA GLN A 36 7.32 20.36 -8.06
C GLN A 36 7.40 21.88 -8.08
N GLU A 37 8.17 22.49 -7.18
CA GLU A 37 8.39 23.94 -7.11
C GLU A 37 9.58 24.41 -7.97
N VAL A 38 10.38 23.48 -8.52
CA VAL A 38 11.51 23.79 -9.39
C VAL A 38 11.03 24.27 -10.77
N THR A 39 11.57 25.41 -11.21
CA THR A 39 11.32 25.99 -12.55
C THR A 39 12.57 25.93 -13.43
N PRO A 40 12.44 25.52 -14.72
CA PRO A 40 11.24 25.03 -15.39
C PRO A 40 10.78 23.69 -14.80
N ARG A 41 9.46 23.45 -14.77
CA ARG A 41 8.86 22.25 -14.17
C ARG A 41 8.75 21.15 -15.22
N PRO A 42 9.66 20.16 -15.27
CA PRO A 42 9.50 19.02 -16.14
C PRO A 42 8.38 18.10 -15.63
N ASP A 43 7.74 17.38 -16.54
CA ASP A 43 6.96 16.20 -16.14
C ASP A 43 7.93 15.14 -15.62
N PHE A 44 7.73 14.70 -14.39
CA PHE A 44 8.54 13.69 -13.74
C PHE A 44 7.67 12.66 -13.02
N ILE A 45 8.17 11.43 -12.97
CA ILE A 45 7.67 10.36 -12.12
C ILE A 45 8.73 9.99 -11.08
N LEU A 46 8.26 9.51 -9.95
CA LEU A 46 9.08 8.92 -8.92
C LEU A 46 8.51 7.54 -8.62
N GLY A 47 9.37 6.52 -8.59
CA GLY A 47 8.95 5.21 -8.13
C GLY A 47 10.05 4.45 -7.41
N SER A 48 9.65 3.40 -6.72
CA SER A 48 10.56 2.48 -6.05
C SER A 48 10.87 1.29 -6.94
N GLN A 49 12.14 0.89 -7.02
CA GLN A 49 12.52 -0.30 -7.77
C GLN A 49 12.07 -1.57 -7.04
N GLN A 50 11.41 -2.49 -7.74
CA GLN A 50 10.90 -3.73 -7.13
C GLN A 50 12.05 -4.71 -6.80
N GLN A 51 13.08 -4.77 -7.64
CA GLN A 51 14.24 -5.65 -7.41
C GLN A 51 15.23 -5.12 -6.36
N ASP A 52 15.39 -3.80 -6.24
CA ASP A 52 16.19 -3.16 -5.20
C ASP A 52 15.29 -2.25 -4.35
N GLN A 53 14.83 -2.76 -3.21
CA GLN A 53 13.98 -2.02 -2.27
C GLN A 53 14.68 -0.82 -1.63
N THR A 54 16.00 -0.68 -1.84
CA THR A 54 16.79 0.46 -1.42
C THR A 54 17.05 1.46 -2.55
N ALA A 55 16.50 1.25 -3.76
CA ALA A 55 16.65 2.17 -4.87
C ALA A 55 15.35 2.91 -5.16
N ILE A 56 15.45 4.24 -5.27
CA ILE A 56 14.38 5.11 -5.74
C ILE A 56 14.78 5.64 -7.10
N GLN A 57 13.84 5.66 -8.04
CA GLN A 57 14.08 6.15 -9.38
C GLN A 57 13.23 7.37 -9.68
N ILE A 58 13.87 8.43 -10.19
CA ILE A 58 13.21 9.59 -10.79
C ILE A 58 13.37 9.48 -12.29
N THR A 59 12.27 9.51 -13.03
CA THR A 59 12.30 9.63 -14.49
C THR A 59 11.64 10.95 -14.87
N TYR A 60 12.32 11.80 -15.62
CA TYR A 60 11.75 13.04 -16.14
C TYR A 60 12.15 13.25 -17.60
N GLU A 61 11.37 14.05 -18.32
CA GLU A 61 11.63 14.35 -19.73
C GLU A 61 12.14 15.79 -19.86
N LEU A 62 13.23 15.97 -20.61
CA LEU A 62 13.74 17.29 -20.94
C LEU A 62 12.90 17.90 -22.08
N PRO A 63 12.55 19.20 -22.00
CA PRO A 63 11.87 19.87 -23.10
C PRO A 63 12.75 19.82 -24.36
N ILE A 64 12.11 19.53 -25.50
CA ILE A 64 12.75 19.36 -26.80
C ILE A 64 13.69 20.54 -27.07
N LEU A 65 15.00 20.28 -27.12
CA LEU A 65 15.99 21.30 -27.45
C LEU A 65 15.74 21.77 -28.90
N PRO A 66 15.59 23.09 -29.14
CA PRO A 66 15.48 23.59 -30.49
C PRO A 66 16.75 23.25 -31.26
N HIS A 67 16.60 22.69 -32.46
CA HIS A 67 17.72 22.45 -33.36
C HIS A 67 18.47 23.77 -33.62
N GLY A 68 19.77 23.78 -33.30
CA GLY A 68 20.69 24.81 -33.77
C GLY A 68 21.36 25.65 -32.70
N VAL A 69 22.19 25.06 -31.86
CA VAL A 69 23.48 25.64 -31.43
C VAL A 69 24.43 24.46 -31.24
N GLY A 70 25.59 24.48 -31.89
CA GLY A 70 26.54 23.35 -31.98
C GLY A 70 27.27 22.96 -30.70
N ASN A 71 26.60 23.01 -29.55
CA ASN A 71 27.10 22.45 -28.30
C ASN A 71 26.19 21.28 -27.92
N GLU A 72 26.78 20.12 -27.65
CA GLU A 72 26.07 19.04 -26.94
C GLU A 72 25.40 19.65 -25.71
N PRO A 73 24.10 19.39 -25.46
CA PRO A 73 23.45 19.92 -24.29
C PRO A 73 24.19 19.42 -23.06
N ASP A 74 24.61 20.34 -22.18
CA ASP A 74 25.22 20.01 -20.90
C ASP A 74 24.15 19.39 -19.98
N LEU A 75 23.91 18.10 -20.22
CA LEU A 75 22.89 17.24 -19.62
C LEU A 75 23.13 17.03 -18.11
N GLU A 76 24.38 17.23 -17.66
CA GLU A 76 24.84 17.20 -16.27
C GLU A 76 24.49 18.50 -15.51
N SER A 77 24.41 19.64 -16.22
CA SER A 77 24.10 20.95 -15.63
C SER A 77 22.61 21.26 -15.46
N SER A 78 21.72 20.31 -15.75
CA SER A 78 20.27 20.52 -15.65
C SER A 78 19.87 21.08 -14.27
N PRO A 79 19.17 22.22 -14.20
CA PRO A 79 18.77 22.83 -12.92
C PRO A 79 17.87 21.89 -12.09
N PHE A 80 17.13 21.01 -12.77
CA PHE A 80 16.34 19.97 -12.12
C PHE A 80 17.24 18.88 -11.52
N LEU A 81 18.27 18.42 -12.23
CA LEU A 81 19.23 17.44 -11.72
C LEU A 81 20.03 18.01 -10.52
N GLN A 82 20.43 19.27 -10.56
CA GLN A 82 21.06 19.95 -9.43
C GLN A 82 20.13 20.03 -8.21
N SER A 83 18.84 20.32 -8.46
CA SER A 83 17.83 20.30 -7.39
C SER A 83 17.68 18.90 -6.79
N VAL A 84 17.64 17.86 -7.62
CA VAL A 84 17.62 16.45 -7.16
C VAL A 84 18.87 16.14 -6.32
N ARG A 85 20.07 16.49 -6.79
CA ARG A 85 21.33 16.31 -6.02
C ARG A 85 21.27 17.01 -4.66
N SER A 86 20.76 18.24 -4.61
CA SER A 86 20.66 19.02 -3.38
C SER A 86 19.62 18.49 -2.39
N LEU A 87 18.50 17.96 -2.89
CA LEU A 87 17.35 17.54 -2.07
C LEU A 87 17.41 16.06 -1.67
N CYS A 88 17.91 15.20 -2.56
CA CYS A 88 17.87 13.75 -2.43
C CYS A 88 19.27 13.13 -2.23
N GLY A 89 20.35 13.92 -2.35
CA GLY A 89 21.73 13.43 -2.33
C GLY A 89 22.25 13.03 -3.71
N GLU A 90 23.51 12.61 -3.77
CA GLU A 90 24.15 12.23 -5.04
C GLU A 90 23.52 10.95 -5.63
N PRO A 91 23.08 10.98 -6.90
CA PRO A 91 22.61 9.79 -7.61
C PRO A 91 23.67 8.69 -7.65
N ARG A 92 23.21 7.44 -7.54
CA ARG A 92 24.05 6.27 -7.84
C ARG A 92 24.35 6.20 -9.33
N ASN A 93 23.31 6.35 -10.16
CA ASN A 93 23.39 6.36 -11.62
C ASN A 93 22.49 7.44 -12.19
N VAL A 94 22.91 8.02 -13.31
CA VAL A 94 22.09 8.90 -14.16
C VAL A 94 22.18 8.36 -15.58
N PHE A 95 21.04 8.22 -16.25
CA PHE A 95 20.99 7.78 -17.64
C PHE A 95 20.21 8.80 -18.48
N HIS A 96 20.82 9.29 -19.56
CA HIS A 96 20.14 10.13 -20.54
C HIS A 96 19.86 9.31 -21.80
N VAL A 97 18.58 9.18 -22.13
CA VAL A 97 18.11 8.33 -23.21
C VAL A 97 17.41 9.18 -24.26
N ALA A 98 17.89 9.10 -25.50
CA ALA A 98 17.20 9.68 -26.64
C ALA A 98 16.12 8.70 -27.13
N LEU A 99 14.85 9.04 -26.88
CA LEU A 99 13.72 8.18 -27.15
C LEU A 99 13.03 8.48 -28.49
N ASP A 100 12.44 7.44 -29.05
CA ASP A 100 11.62 7.47 -30.27
C ASP A 100 10.35 8.34 -30.09
N ARG A 101 9.82 8.38 -28.87
CA ARG A 101 8.61 9.14 -28.53
C ARG A 101 8.67 9.72 -27.11
N PRO A 102 7.83 10.74 -26.81
CA PRO A 102 7.65 11.25 -25.45
C PRO A 102 7.17 10.16 -24.50
N VAL A 103 7.65 10.20 -23.28
CA VAL A 103 7.30 9.22 -22.25
C VAL A 103 6.13 9.68 -21.38
N PHE A 104 5.92 10.99 -21.37
CA PHE A 104 4.76 11.65 -20.79
C PHE A 104 3.76 11.99 -21.91
N GLY A 105 2.51 11.58 -21.74
CA GLY A 105 1.44 11.77 -22.74
C GLY A 105 0.26 10.84 -22.48
N PRO A 106 -0.84 10.93 -23.26
CA PRO A 106 -2.04 10.10 -23.09
C PRO A 106 -1.73 8.59 -23.05
N ASP A 107 -0.84 8.16 -23.95
CA ASP A 107 -0.33 6.79 -24.10
C ASP A 107 1.13 6.64 -23.60
N GLY A 108 1.55 7.55 -22.73
CA GLY A 108 2.92 7.60 -22.21
C GLY A 108 3.20 6.45 -21.25
N PRO A 109 4.24 5.62 -21.49
CA PRO A 109 4.58 4.50 -20.61
C PRO A 109 4.94 4.92 -19.18
N ALA A 110 5.46 6.14 -18.97
CA ALA A 110 5.84 6.63 -17.65
C ALA A 110 4.64 6.86 -16.71
N LEU A 111 3.44 7.02 -17.25
CA LEU A 111 2.21 7.22 -16.45
C LEU A 111 1.50 5.93 -16.06
N ALA A 112 2.09 4.77 -16.37
CA ALA A 112 1.56 3.49 -15.93
C ALA A 112 1.81 3.27 -14.42
N ASN A 113 1.08 2.32 -13.83
CA ASN A 113 1.23 1.98 -12.42
C ASN A 113 2.57 1.28 -12.18
N VAL A 114 2.91 0.34 -13.06
CA VAL A 114 4.20 -0.35 -13.06
C VAL A 114 4.89 -0.03 -14.36
N VAL A 115 6.12 0.45 -14.28
CA VAL A 115 6.93 0.76 -15.45
C VAL A 115 8.09 -0.23 -15.51
N GLU A 116 8.16 -0.97 -16.60
CA GLU A 116 9.24 -1.90 -16.92
C GLU A 116 10.35 -1.13 -17.65
N PHE A 117 11.58 -1.33 -17.20
CA PHE A 117 12.79 -0.78 -17.78
C PHE A 117 13.70 -1.94 -18.19
N VAL A 118 14.15 -1.95 -19.44
CA VAL A 118 15.11 -2.93 -19.96
C VAL A 118 16.29 -2.19 -20.56
N LEU A 119 17.49 -2.49 -20.08
CA LEU A 119 18.74 -2.02 -20.65
C LEU A 119 19.50 -3.20 -21.26
N SER A 120 19.89 -3.09 -22.51
CA SER A 120 20.75 -4.07 -23.21
C SER A 120 22.08 -3.42 -23.56
N TYR A 121 23.18 -4.04 -23.15
CA TYR A 121 24.52 -3.47 -23.25
C TYR A 121 25.28 -4.08 -24.43
N PHE A 122 25.71 -3.24 -25.37
CA PHE A 122 26.44 -3.66 -26.56
C PHE A 122 27.86 -3.08 -26.54
N PRO A 123 28.90 -3.86 -26.85
CA PRO A 123 30.27 -3.33 -26.95
C PRO A 123 30.34 -2.23 -28.01
N VAL A 124 30.99 -1.11 -27.71
CA VAL A 124 31.11 0.03 -28.64
C VAL A 124 31.77 -0.39 -29.95
N SER A 125 32.69 -1.35 -29.93
CA SER A 125 33.31 -1.92 -31.15
C SER A 125 32.32 -2.53 -32.14
N ARG A 126 31.16 -3.01 -31.66
CA ARG A 126 30.11 -3.63 -32.48
C ARG A 126 29.08 -2.61 -32.99
N ILE A 127 29.08 -1.40 -32.44
CA ILE A 127 28.08 -0.37 -32.76
C ILE A 127 28.44 0.32 -34.08
N THR A 128 27.64 0.04 -35.10
CA THR A 128 27.57 0.82 -36.32
C THR A 128 26.15 1.38 -36.49
N PRO A 129 25.93 2.44 -37.29
CA PRO A 129 24.58 2.95 -37.56
C PRO A 129 23.62 1.85 -38.09
N ASP A 130 24.14 0.97 -38.95
CA ASP A 130 23.39 -0.19 -39.47
C ASP A 130 23.06 -1.20 -38.36
N PHE A 131 23.97 -1.39 -37.40
CA PHE A 131 23.70 -2.21 -36.23
C PHE A 131 22.60 -1.61 -35.35
N GLN A 132 22.65 -0.30 -35.09
CA GLN A 132 21.63 0.39 -34.29
C GLN A 132 20.24 0.28 -34.92
N THR A 133 20.17 0.46 -36.24
CA THR A 133 18.93 0.31 -37.01
C THR A 133 18.40 -1.12 -36.93
N ARG A 134 19.26 -2.13 -37.07
CA ARG A 134 18.86 -3.54 -36.92
C ARG A 134 18.29 -3.87 -35.55
N VAL A 135 18.91 -3.38 -34.47
CA VAL A 135 18.41 -3.59 -33.10
C VAL A 135 17.03 -2.95 -32.93
N GLN A 136 16.81 -1.75 -33.48
CA GLN A 136 15.50 -1.10 -33.46
C GLN A 136 14.45 -1.88 -34.25
N ASP A 137 14.79 -2.35 -35.46
CA ASP A 137 13.90 -3.16 -36.30
C ASP A 137 13.56 -4.51 -35.66
N ASP A 138 14.53 -5.17 -35.04
CA ASP A 138 14.32 -6.42 -34.30
C ASP A 138 13.37 -6.21 -33.12
N PHE A 139 13.49 -5.09 -32.42
CA PHE A 139 12.58 -4.75 -31.32
C PHE A 139 11.16 -4.44 -31.82
N LEU A 140 11.01 -3.76 -32.96
CA LEU A 140 9.70 -3.52 -33.57
C LEU A 140 9.01 -4.85 -33.95
N ARG A 141 9.76 -5.80 -34.51
CA ARG A 141 9.26 -7.15 -34.81
C ARG A 141 8.88 -7.91 -33.54
N PHE A 142 9.69 -7.77 -32.48
CA PHE A 142 9.36 -8.33 -31.17
C PHE A 142 8.02 -7.79 -30.68
N ASP A 143 7.82 -6.48 -30.69
CA ASP A 143 6.59 -5.86 -30.22
C ASP A 143 5.38 -6.22 -31.10
N GLU A 144 5.54 -6.33 -32.42
CA GLU A 144 4.45 -6.76 -33.30
C GLU A 144 3.92 -8.15 -32.91
N ILE A 145 4.82 -9.09 -32.61
CA ILE A 145 4.46 -10.44 -32.18
C ILE A 145 3.93 -10.46 -30.74
N PHE A 146 4.51 -9.65 -29.85
CA PHE A 146 4.19 -9.64 -28.41
C PHE A 146 2.94 -8.82 -28.06
N SER A 147 2.64 -7.76 -28.83
CA SER A 147 1.56 -6.81 -28.57
C SER A 147 0.18 -7.44 -28.30
N PRO A 148 -0.25 -8.54 -28.97
CA PRO A 148 -1.55 -9.16 -28.69
C PRO A 148 -1.63 -9.79 -27.29
N ALA A 149 -0.48 -10.17 -26.71
CA ALA A 149 -0.39 -10.72 -25.36
C ALA A 149 -0.12 -9.65 -24.28
N ALA A 150 0.27 -8.43 -24.68
CA ALA A 150 0.53 -7.31 -23.78
C ALA A 150 -0.77 -6.62 -23.31
N ILE A 151 -1.75 -7.40 -22.85
CA ILE A 151 -3.04 -6.91 -22.38
C ILE A 151 -2.84 -6.12 -21.08
N GLY A 152 -3.21 -4.83 -21.10
CA GLY A 152 -2.97 -3.90 -19.99
C GLY A 152 -1.60 -3.20 -20.05
N SER A 153 -0.92 -3.27 -21.21
CA SER A 153 0.18 -2.36 -21.54
C SER A 153 -0.38 -1.02 -21.99
N ARG A 154 0.11 0.08 -21.39
CA ARG A 154 -0.30 1.45 -21.71
C ARG A 154 0.47 2.03 -22.89
N GLY A 155 1.60 1.41 -23.25
CA GLY A 155 2.49 1.85 -24.31
C GLY A 155 3.94 1.48 -24.00
N TRP A 156 4.82 1.75 -24.96
CA TRP A 156 6.27 1.60 -24.79
C TRP A 156 7.03 2.71 -25.52
N ALA A 157 8.26 2.96 -25.11
CA ALA A 157 9.22 3.83 -25.76
C ALA A 157 10.59 3.13 -25.78
N SER A 158 11.40 3.37 -26.80
CA SER A 158 12.75 2.82 -26.88
C SER A 158 13.74 3.85 -27.41
N GLY A 159 15.01 3.64 -27.13
CA GLY A 159 16.05 4.62 -27.44
C GLY A 159 17.44 4.15 -27.12
N TRP A 160 18.42 4.96 -27.51
CA TRP A 160 19.82 4.72 -27.16
C TRP A 160 20.22 5.68 -26.05
N LEU A 161 21.04 5.18 -25.12
CA LEU A 161 21.72 6.05 -24.17
C LEU A 161 22.70 6.96 -24.94
N LEU A 162 22.77 8.21 -24.50
CA LEU A 162 23.71 9.19 -25.03
C LEU A 162 25.13 8.95 -24.52
N GLU A 163 25.24 8.40 -23.31
CA GLU A 163 26.50 8.10 -22.65
C GLU A 163 26.87 6.63 -22.84
N ASP A 164 28.17 6.37 -22.97
CA ASP A 164 28.71 5.01 -22.93
C ASP A 164 28.84 4.57 -21.46
N GLN A 165 28.45 3.32 -21.17
CA GLN A 165 28.40 2.77 -19.82
C GLN A 165 29.40 1.62 -19.67
N SER A 166 30.03 1.51 -18.49
CA SER A 166 30.85 0.34 -18.17
C SER A 166 29.96 -0.80 -17.67
N HIS A 167 30.14 -2.01 -18.20
CA HIS A 167 29.44 -3.20 -17.71
C HIS A 167 30.44 -4.29 -17.34
N GLU A 168 30.25 -4.93 -16.18
CA GLU A 168 31.18 -5.92 -15.62
C GLU A 168 31.46 -7.08 -16.58
N SER A 169 30.46 -7.48 -17.36
CA SER A 169 30.56 -8.58 -18.34
C SER A 169 31.33 -8.24 -19.62
N LEU A 170 31.78 -7.00 -19.81
CA LEU A 170 32.46 -6.55 -21.03
C LEU A 170 33.97 -6.36 -20.85
N ASN A 171 34.58 -6.93 -19.80
CA ASN A 171 36.03 -6.99 -19.58
C ASN A 171 36.75 -5.61 -19.73
N GLY A 172 36.08 -4.53 -19.33
CA GLY A 172 36.64 -3.16 -19.40
C GLY A 172 36.39 -2.41 -20.72
N GLU A 173 35.70 -3.02 -21.70
CA GLU A 173 35.20 -2.30 -22.87
C GLU A 173 33.95 -1.48 -22.50
N MET A 174 33.88 -0.24 -22.98
CA MET A 174 32.70 0.60 -22.84
C MET A 174 31.54 0.05 -23.69
N ALA A 175 30.33 0.21 -23.18
CA ALA A 175 29.12 -0.32 -23.78
C ALA A 175 28.16 0.79 -24.17
N LYS A 176 27.62 0.72 -25.39
CA LYS A 176 26.45 1.50 -25.74
C LYS A 176 25.19 0.74 -25.37
N CYS A 177 24.26 1.42 -24.71
CA CYS A 177 23.07 0.78 -24.16
C CYS A 177 21.84 1.09 -25.01
N PHE A 178 21.10 0.03 -25.38
CA PHE A 178 19.75 0.16 -25.90
C PHE A 178 18.76 0.06 -24.74
N PHE A 179 17.82 0.99 -24.72
CA PHE A 179 16.88 1.18 -23.63
C PHE A 179 15.46 0.99 -24.13
N ILE A 180 14.66 0.25 -23.34
CA ILE A 180 13.24 0.06 -23.57
C ILE A 180 12.51 0.38 -22.27
N MET A 181 11.42 1.13 -22.39
CA MET A 181 10.50 1.36 -21.29
C MET A 181 9.09 0.98 -21.71
N ARG A 182 8.40 0.18 -20.90
CA ARG A 182 7.01 -0.25 -21.14
C ARG A 182 6.17 0.00 -19.90
N GLY A 183 5.00 0.61 -20.10
CA GLY A 183 4.06 0.88 -19.03
C GLY A 183 3.03 -0.24 -18.89
N TRP A 184 2.80 -0.71 -17.67
CA TRP A 184 1.82 -1.74 -17.32
C TRP A 184 0.81 -1.24 -16.29
N ASP A 185 -0.45 -1.64 -16.47
CA ASP A 185 -1.52 -1.37 -15.50
C ASP A 185 -1.28 -2.06 -14.15
N SER A 186 -0.61 -3.22 -14.15
CA SER A 186 -0.21 -3.93 -12.93
C SER A 186 0.89 -4.95 -13.17
N MET A 187 1.59 -5.34 -12.10
CA MET A 187 2.62 -6.39 -12.14
C MET A 187 2.05 -7.76 -12.56
N ASP A 188 0.82 -8.08 -12.16
CA ASP A 188 0.14 -9.32 -12.57
C ASP A 188 -0.10 -9.39 -14.08
N ARG A 189 -0.43 -8.27 -14.73
CA ARG A 189 -0.58 -8.22 -16.19
C ARG A 189 0.75 -8.47 -16.90
N PHE A 190 1.82 -7.84 -16.43
CA PHE A 190 3.16 -8.11 -16.91
C PHE A 190 3.52 -9.59 -16.77
N GLN A 191 3.39 -10.17 -15.57
CA GLN A 191 3.74 -11.58 -15.32
C GLN A 191 2.96 -12.56 -16.21
N ARG A 192 1.66 -12.31 -16.43
CA ARG A 192 0.85 -13.12 -17.34
C ARG A 192 1.29 -12.98 -18.79
N SER A 193 1.71 -11.79 -19.21
CA SER A 193 2.19 -11.57 -20.58
C SER A 193 3.44 -12.42 -20.88
N LEU A 194 4.34 -12.61 -19.91
CA LEU A 194 5.52 -13.45 -20.04
C LEU A 194 5.19 -14.95 -20.19
N GLN A 195 4.04 -15.39 -19.67
CA GLN A 195 3.59 -16.78 -19.79
C GLN A 195 2.90 -17.07 -21.13
N SER A 196 2.71 -16.06 -21.97
CA SER A 196 2.02 -16.21 -23.25
C SER A 196 2.88 -16.90 -24.31
N ASP A 197 2.22 -17.63 -25.20
CA ASP A 197 2.85 -18.22 -26.39
C ASP A 197 3.45 -17.15 -27.31
N ALA A 198 2.85 -15.94 -27.32
CA ALA A 198 3.36 -14.81 -28.09
C ALA A 198 4.73 -14.36 -27.59
N TYR A 199 4.91 -14.25 -26.27
CA TYR A 199 6.21 -13.92 -25.68
C TYR A 199 7.26 -14.99 -25.98
N GLN A 200 6.90 -16.28 -25.86
CA GLN A 200 7.81 -17.38 -26.19
C GLN A 200 8.28 -17.35 -27.65
N LYS A 201 7.42 -16.90 -28.57
CA LYS A 201 7.76 -16.72 -29.99
C LYS A 201 8.59 -15.47 -30.25
N ALA A 202 8.39 -14.41 -29.48
CA ALA A 202 9.04 -13.12 -29.70
C ALA A 202 10.44 -13.05 -29.05
N ILE A 203 10.61 -13.59 -27.83
CA ILE A 203 11.84 -13.48 -27.04
C ILE A 203 13.13 -13.94 -27.76
N PRO A 204 13.13 -14.94 -28.67
CA PRO A 204 14.34 -15.32 -29.40
C PRO A 204 14.94 -14.18 -30.23
N LEU A 205 14.14 -13.21 -30.68
CA LEU A 205 14.64 -12.02 -31.40
C LEU A 205 15.57 -11.18 -30.52
N LEU A 206 15.19 -10.98 -29.25
CA LEU A 206 16.02 -10.22 -28.30
C LEU A 206 17.22 -11.04 -27.82
N LEU A 207 17.05 -12.36 -27.61
CA LEU A 207 18.15 -13.24 -27.23
C LEU A 207 19.21 -13.38 -28.34
N ALA A 208 18.82 -13.25 -29.62
CA ALA A 208 19.73 -13.28 -30.75
C ALA A 208 20.76 -12.13 -30.75
N TRP A 209 20.49 -11.05 -30.02
CA TRP A 209 21.45 -9.96 -29.84
C TRP A 209 22.73 -10.41 -29.13
N ASN A 210 22.65 -11.47 -28.32
CA ASN A 210 23.73 -12.00 -27.50
C ASN A 210 24.40 -10.88 -26.67
N ALA A 211 23.58 -10.03 -26.07
CA ALA A 211 23.98 -8.89 -25.27
C ALA A 211 23.53 -9.12 -23.81
N PRO A 212 24.38 -8.79 -22.81
CA PRO A 212 23.92 -8.74 -21.43
C PRO A 212 22.81 -7.70 -21.31
N TRP A 213 21.80 -8.00 -20.51
CA TRP A 213 20.66 -7.10 -20.26
C TRP A 213 20.28 -7.09 -18.79
N THR A 214 19.69 -5.98 -18.38
CA THR A 214 19.13 -5.78 -17.04
C THR A 214 17.69 -5.33 -17.21
N MET A 215 16.76 -6.02 -16.55
CA MET A 215 15.37 -5.61 -16.46
C MET A 215 15.02 -5.28 -15.02
N PHE A 216 14.39 -4.14 -14.82
CA PHE A 216 13.82 -3.80 -13.53
C PHE A 216 12.46 -3.12 -13.66
N HIS A 217 11.68 -3.20 -12.59
CA HIS A 217 10.36 -2.60 -12.52
C HIS A 217 10.37 -1.47 -11.50
N VAL A 218 9.77 -0.36 -11.88
CA VAL A 218 9.54 0.77 -11.00
C VAL A 218 8.04 0.89 -10.78
N ASP A 219 7.65 0.79 -9.52
CA ASP A 219 6.27 1.02 -9.11
C ASP A 219 6.08 2.50 -8.85
N ASN A 220 5.11 3.08 -9.51
CA ASN A 220 4.80 4.50 -9.38
C ASN A 220 4.21 4.67 -7.99
N LEU A 221 5.03 5.15 -7.04
CA LEU A 221 4.64 5.35 -5.66
C LEU A 221 3.42 6.26 -5.63
N SER A 222 2.21 5.74 -5.38
CA SER A 222 1.15 6.46 -4.63
C SER A 222 -0.27 5.87 -4.70
N SER A 223 -0.44 4.62 -4.28
CA SER A 223 -1.68 4.29 -3.58
C SER A 223 -1.57 4.87 -2.16
N ALA A 224 -2.19 6.02 -1.94
CA ALA A 224 -2.32 6.53 -0.58
C ALA A 224 -3.28 5.61 0.19
N HIS A 225 -2.91 5.23 1.41
CA HIS A 225 -3.75 4.47 2.32
C HIS A 225 -3.98 5.27 3.59
N VAL A 226 -5.24 5.38 3.99
CA VAL A 226 -5.63 5.99 5.26
C VAL A 226 -6.23 4.90 6.14
N TYR A 227 -5.64 4.71 7.31
CA TYR A 227 -6.16 3.80 8.32
C TYR A 227 -7.00 4.59 9.34
N LEU A 228 -8.28 4.22 9.44
CA LEU A 228 -9.17 4.76 10.45
C LEU A 228 -9.23 3.80 11.65
N ARG A 229 -8.90 4.30 12.84
CA ARG A 229 -9.11 3.58 14.09
C ARG A 229 -10.49 3.93 14.66
N LEU A 230 -11.36 2.94 14.73
CA LEU A 230 -12.70 3.07 15.31
C LEU A 230 -12.63 3.14 16.84
N ARG A 231 -13.59 3.84 17.45
CA ARG A 231 -13.74 3.89 18.90
C ARG A 231 -14.38 2.60 19.43
N ASP A 232 -14.25 2.36 20.72
CA ASP A 232 -14.88 1.21 21.36
C ASP A 232 -16.41 1.26 21.17
N GLY A 233 -16.97 0.24 20.53
CA GLY A 233 -18.40 0.13 20.21
C GLY A 233 -18.81 0.59 18.80
N GLU A 234 -17.91 1.21 18.03
CA GLU A 234 -18.16 1.54 16.62
C GLU A 234 -17.89 0.33 15.72
N THR A 235 -18.73 0.15 14.69
CA THR A 235 -18.57 -0.90 13.70
C THR A 235 -18.18 -0.30 12.34
N TRP A 236 -17.41 -1.04 11.55
CA TRP A 236 -16.96 -0.61 10.22
C TRP A 236 -18.13 -0.36 9.24
N GLU A 237 -19.30 -0.92 9.55
CA GLU A 237 -20.51 -0.75 8.75
C GLU A 237 -21.21 0.58 9.00
N ASN A 238 -21.00 1.18 10.17
CA ASN A 238 -21.68 2.37 10.65
C ASN A 238 -20.69 3.51 10.95
N ILE A 239 -19.87 3.85 9.96
CA ILE A 239 -18.95 4.99 10.05
C ILE A 239 -19.70 6.25 9.60
N PRO A 240 -19.64 7.36 10.35
CA PRO A 240 -20.26 8.61 9.95
C PRO A 240 -19.81 9.06 8.56
N GLU A 241 -20.76 9.51 7.73
CA GLU A 241 -20.48 9.90 6.35
C GLU A 241 -19.46 11.05 6.27
N SER A 242 -19.54 12.03 7.18
CA SER A 242 -18.57 13.13 7.27
C SER A 242 -17.14 12.63 7.49
N LEU A 243 -16.95 11.59 8.29
CA LEU A 243 -15.65 11.00 8.55
C LEU A 243 -15.14 10.20 7.33
N LEU A 244 -16.03 9.51 6.62
CA LEU A 244 -15.69 8.83 5.38
C LEU A 244 -15.26 9.81 4.29
N VAL A 245 -15.96 10.94 4.16
CA VAL A 245 -15.59 12.02 3.23
C VAL A 245 -14.22 12.59 3.60
N ASP A 246 -13.95 12.84 4.88
CA ASP A 246 -12.64 13.30 5.36
C ASP A 246 -11.52 12.32 4.98
N CYS A 247 -11.70 11.02 5.26
CA CYS A 247 -10.75 9.97 4.92
C CYS A 247 -10.54 9.86 3.40
N ALA A 248 -11.62 9.96 2.63
CA ALA A 248 -11.57 9.87 1.17
C ALA A 248 -10.84 11.09 0.56
N GLN A 249 -11.14 12.30 1.03
CA GLN A 249 -10.47 13.53 0.60
C GLN A 249 -8.98 13.51 0.96
N LEU A 250 -8.62 13.03 2.15
CA LEU A 250 -7.23 12.88 2.58
C LEU A 250 -6.49 11.84 1.71
N THR A 251 -7.13 10.70 1.42
CA THR A 251 -6.58 9.65 0.57
C THR A 251 -6.34 10.16 -0.85
N LYS A 252 -7.32 10.89 -1.42
CA LYS A 252 -7.20 11.53 -2.72
C LYS A 252 -6.06 12.54 -2.76
N ALA A 253 -5.96 13.41 -1.75
CA ALA A 253 -4.94 14.46 -1.68
C ALA A 253 -3.51 13.92 -1.55
N ASN A 254 -3.35 12.76 -0.91
CA ASN A 254 -2.05 12.12 -0.69
C ASN A 254 -1.65 11.15 -1.82
N SER A 255 -2.56 10.84 -2.75
CA SER A 255 -2.24 10.03 -3.93
C SER A 255 -1.69 10.93 -5.05
N ILE A 256 -0.55 10.60 -5.65
CA ILE A 256 0.09 11.42 -6.70
C ILE A 256 -0.77 11.38 -7.97
N GLU A 257 -1.31 10.21 -8.32
CA GLU A 257 -2.24 10.09 -9.44
C GLU A 257 -3.66 10.52 -9.06
N GLY A 258 -4.15 10.10 -7.89
CA GLY A 258 -5.51 10.36 -7.44
C GLY A 258 -5.81 11.83 -7.13
N ASN A 259 -4.79 12.62 -6.81
CA ASN A 259 -4.96 14.04 -6.57
C ASN A 259 -5.30 14.85 -7.84
N LYS A 260 -4.89 14.36 -9.03
CA LYS A 260 -5.07 15.07 -10.31
C LYS A 260 -6.33 14.66 -11.09
N LYS A 261 -6.87 13.47 -10.83
CA LYS A 261 -8.05 12.95 -11.55
C LYS A 261 -9.34 13.38 -10.84
N ASP A 262 -10.37 13.73 -11.60
CA ASP A 262 -11.71 13.94 -11.07
C ASP A 262 -12.51 12.63 -11.07
N ASN A 263 -13.63 12.58 -10.34
CA ASN A 263 -14.56 11.46 -10.32
C ASN A 263 -13.92 10.11 -9.91
N ILE A 264 -13.22 10.11 -8.78
CA ILE A 264 -12.51 8.92 -8.29
C ILE A 264 -13.39 8.15 -7.32
N THR A 265 -13.39 6.83 -7.44
CA THR A 265 -13.97 5.95 -6.43
C THR A 265 -12.89 5.47 -5.47
N ILE A 266 -13.06 5.76 -4.18
CA ILE A 266 -12.21 5.28 -3.11
C ILE A 266 -12.89 4.08 -2.46
N ILE A 267 -12.11 3.05 -2.17
CA ILE A 267 -12.61 1.83 -1.51
C ILE A 267 -12.22 1.84 -0.04
N TYR A 268 -13.11 1.32 0.80
CA TYR A 268 -12.81 1.07 2.20
C TYR A 268 -13.26 -0.34 2.60
N THR A 269 -12.45 -0.97 3.44
CA THR A 269 -12.61 -2.35 3.90
C THR A 269 -12.01 -2.47 5.30
N PRO A 270 -12.54 -3.34 6.17
CA PRO A 270 -11.89 -3.64 7.43
C PRO A 270 -10.54 -4.32 7.21
N TRP A 271 -9.60 -4.13 8.15
CA TRP A 271 -8.26 -4.71 8.11
C TRP A 271 -8.28 -6.24 7.95
N SER A 272 -9.23 -6.92 8.61
CA SER A 272 -9.37 -8.37 8.58
C SER A 272 -9.63 -8.95 7.19
N ASN A 273 -10.07 -8.14 6.22
CA ASN A 273 -10.37 -8.57 4.86
C ASN A 273 -9.19 -8.34 3.88
N LEU A 274 -8.11 -7.69 4.34
CA LEU A 274 -6.93 -7.45 3.51
C LEU A 274 -6.14 -8.74 3.34
N MET A 275 -5.92 -9.14 2.08
CA MET A 275 -4.97 -10.19 1.70
C MET A 275 -3.66 -9.56 1.27
N LYS A 276 -2.58 -10.04 1.89
CA LYS A 276 -1.23 -9.80 1.42
C LYS A 276 -0.55 -11.15 1.25
N ASP A 277 -0.32 -11.54 0.02
CA ASP A 277 0.56 -12.66 -0.30
C ASP A 277 2.00 -12.12 -0.42
N GLY A 278 2.99 -12.94 -0.04
CA GLY A 278 4.42 -12.56 -0.11
C GLY A 278 4.91 -12.29 -1.54
N SER A 279 4.12 -12.72 -2.53
CA SER A 279 4.30 -12.46 -3.96
C SER A 279 3.78 -11.09 -4.43
N MET A 280 2.97 -10.39 -3.63
CA MET A 280 2.30 -9.14 -4.02
C MET A 280 3.20 -7.92 -3.88
N ALA A 281 3.15 -7.04 -4.87
CA ALA A 281 3.92 -5.79 -4.90
C ALA A 281 3.57 -4.88 -3.70
N THR A 282 4.52 -4.04 -3.31
CA THR A 282 4.35 -3.11 -2.18
C THR A 282 3.28 -2.06 -2.53
N GLY A 283 2.17 -2.03 -1.76
CA GLY A 283 1.03 -1.14 -2.05
C GLY A 283 -0.11 -1.81 -2.81
N GLN A 284 0.14 -3.02 -3.35
CA GLN A 284 -0.91 -3.87 -3.87
C GLN A 284 -1.60 -4.60 -2.70
N VAL A 285 -2.91 -4.39 -2.59
CA VAL A 285 -3.76 -5.11 -1.64
C VAL A 285 -4.82 -5.89 -2.41
N SER A 286 -5.00 -7.15 -2.05
CA SER A 286 -6.13 -7.96 -2.52
C SER A 286 -7.13 -8.13 -1.38
N PHE A 287 -8.34 -8.63 -1.69
CA PHE A 287 -9.41 -8.79 -0.72
C PHE A 287 -9.82 -10.25 -0.60
N HIS A 288 -9.89 -10.77 0.63
CA HIS A 288 -10.41 -12.12 0.89
C HIS A 288 -11.85 -12.24 0.37
N ASN A 289 -12.66 -11.22 0.62
CA ASN A 289 -14.07 -11.16 0.25
C ASN A 289 -14.42 -9.81 -0.39
N GLN A 290 -14.84 -9.85 -1.66
CA GLN A 290 -15.29 -8.66 -2.40
C GLN A 290 -16.58 -8.05 -1.82
N LYS A 291 -17.40 -8.85 -1.12
CA LYS A 291 -18.63 -8.37 -0.45
C LYS A 291 -18.35 -7.42 0.72
N MET A 292 -17.15 -7.48 1.30
CA MET A 292 -16.74 -6.63 2.43
C MET A 292 -16.00 -5.36 1.96
N VAL A 293 -16.06 -5.05 0.66
CA VAL A 293 -15.49 -3.84 0.07
C VAL A 293 -16.62 -2.87 -0.22
N ARG A 294 -16.55 -1.68 0.37
CA ARG A 294 -17.48 -0.58 0.09
C ARG A 294 -16.78 0.54 -0.68
N LYS A 295 -17.56 1.31 -1.41
CA LYS A 295 -17.09 2.33 -2.35
C LYS A 295 -17.64 3.70 -1.96
N VAL A 296 -16.79 4.71 -1.98
CA VAL A 296 -17.14 6.12 -1.78
C VAL A 296 -16.74 6.87 -3.05
N PHE A 297 -17.69 7.60 -3.62
CA PHE A 297 -17.44 8.41 -4.80
C PHE A 297 -17.01 9.82 -4.41
N VAL A 298 -15.87 10.28 -4.94
CA VAL A 298 -15.35 11.62 -4.71
C VAL A 298 -15.23 12.36 -6.05
N PRO A 299 -16.12 13.34 -6.32
CA PRO A 299 -16.12 14.07 -7.59
C PRO A 299 -14.89 14.98 -7.71
N LEU A 300 -14.65 15.82 -6.70
CA LEU A 300 -13.61 16.85 -6.71
C LEU A 300 -12.87 16.91 -5.37
N ARG A 301 -11.65 17.44 -5.39
CA ARG A 301 -10.85 17.65 -4.18
C ARG A 301 -11.35 18.89 -3.43
N GLU A 302 -11.64 18.73 -2.14
CA GLU A 302 -12.03 19.84 -1.27
C GLU A 302 -10.87 20.32 -0.40
N ASN A 303 -10.26 21.45 -0.80
CA ASN A 303 -9.10 22.02 -0.09
C ASN A 303 -9.40 22.41 1.36
N ALA A 304 -10.64 22.81 1.67
CA ALA A 304 -11.04 23.20 3.03
C ALA A 304 -10.92 22.03 4.02
N ILE A 305 -11.32 20.83 3.59
CA ILE A 305 -11.25 19.61 4.40
C ILE A 305 -9.79 19.22 4.65
N VAL A 306 -8.99 19.17 3.58
CA VAL A 306 -7.56 18.81 3.68
C VAL A 306 -6.81 19.78 4.59
N ASN A 307 -7.04 21.09 4.44
CA ASN A 307 -6.40 22.11 5.26
C ASN A 307 -6.84 22.02 6.74
N ARG A 308 -8.10 21.70 7.02
CA ARG A 308 -8.59 21.47 8.39
C ARG A 308 -7.90 20.26 9.02
N LEU A 309 -7.79 19.14 8.30
CA LEU A 309 -7.16 17.92 8.80
C LEU A 309 -5.67 18.10 9.04
N ASN A 310 -4.96 18.78 8.12
CA ASN A 310 -3.54 19.07 8.27
C ASN A 310 -3.23 19.96 9.47
N LYS A 311 -4.12 20.89 9.84
CA LYS A 311 -3.97 21.71 11.07
C LYS A 311 -4.06 20.90 12.35
N THR A 312 -4.82 19.80 12.33
CA THR A 312 -4.99 18.91 13.49
C THR A 312 -4.01 17.73 13.50
N ARG A 313 -3.12 17.66 12.51
CA ARG A 313 -2.17 16.56 12.35
C ARG A 313 -1.16 16.58 13.51
N VAL A 314 -1.09 15.47 14.25
CA VAL A 314 -0.08 15.24 15.28
C VAL A 314 0.66 13.96 14.92
N GLU A 315 1.96 14.08 14.67
CA GLU A 315 2.82 12.93 14.42
C GLU A 315 3.21 12.30 15.76
N LYS A 316 2.89 11.01 15.89
CA LYS A 316 3.32 10.18 17.00
C LYS A 316 4.06 8.99 16.42
N PHE A 317 5.11 8.56 17.10
CA PHE A 317 5.84 7.33 16.79
C PHE A 317 5.59 6.28 17.88
N PRO A 318 4.35 5.75 18.02
CA PRO A 318 4.07 4.72 18.99
C PRO A 318 4.64 3.38 18.52
N ASP A 319 5.12 2.57 19.47
CA ASP A 319 5.40 1.16 19.23
C ASP A 319 4.07 0.41 19.07
N LEU A 320 3.71 0.15 17.81
CA LEU A 320 2.46 -0.51 17.43
C LEU A 320 2.32 -1.93 18.02
N LYS A 321 3.45 -2.60 18.31
CA LYS A 321 3.44 -3.93 18.90
C LYS A 321 3.07 -3.86 20.38
N ALA A 322 3.70 -2.95 21.11
CA ALA A 322 3.39 -2.73 22.52
C ALA A 322 1.93 -2.29 22.73
N GLU A 323 1.43 -1.38 21.90
CA GLU A 323 0.05 -0.90 22.00
C GLU A 323 -0.98 -2.00 21.71
N LYS A 324 -0.69 -2.87 20.73
CA LYS A 324 -1.52 -4.05 20.45
C LYS A 324 -1.55 -5.02 21.63
N ASP A 325 -0.40 -5.29 22.25
CA ASP A 325 -0.31 -6.20 23.38
C ASP A 325 -1.05 -5.67 24.62
N GLU A 326 -0.98 -4.35 24.86
CA GLU A 326 -1.76 -3.67 25.91
C GLU A 326 -3.25 -3.73 25.65
N TYR A 327 -3.68 -3.45 24.41
CA TYR A 327 -5.09 -3.54 24.01
C TYR A 327 -5.63 -4.96 24.21
N MET A 328 -4.89 -5.98 23.74
CA MET A 328 -5.24 -7.39 23.92
C MET A 328 -5.24 -7.82 25.39
N LYS A 329 -4.39 -7.23 26.22
CA LYS A 329 -4.38 -7.48 27.67
C LYS A 329 -5.62 -6.89 28.35
N LYS A 330 -6.02 -5.67 27.97
CA LYS A 330 -7.21 -5.01 28.48
C LYS A 330 -8.49 -5.77 28.09
N GLN A 331 -8.60 -6.18 26.83
CA GLN A 331 -9.71 -7.01 26.36
C GLN A 331 -9.86 -8.31 27.16
N ARG A 332 -8.74 -9.03 27.41
CA ARG A 332 -8.74 -10.25 28.23
C ARG A 332 -9.14 -9.98 29.69
N GLN A 333 -8.79 -8.82 30.24
CA GLN A 333 -9.19 -8.43 31.60
C GLN A 333 -10.69 -8.14 31.68
N ASP A 334 -11.24 -7.42 30.72
CA ASP A 334 -12.67 -7.08 30.69
C ASP A 334 -13.53 -8.33 30.44
N GLU A 335 -13.09 -9.23 29.56
CA GLU A 335 -13.75 -10.54 29.36
C GLU A 335 -13.73 -11.38 30.64
N ARG A 336 -12.59 -11.38 31.35
CA ARG A 336 -12.47 -12.08 32.64
C ARG A 336 -13.40 -11.49 33.71
N LYS A 337 -13.48 -10.17 33.83
CA LYS A 337 -14.41 -9.48 34.75
C LYS A 337 -15.86 -9.83 34.43
N THR A 338 -16.24 -9.75 33.16
CA THR A 338 -17.60 -10.10 32.70
C THR A 338 -17.93 -11.56 33.02
N ARG A 339 -16.97 -12.48 32.87
CA ARG A 339 -17.15 -13.90 33.21
C ARG A 339 -17.26 -14.12 34.72
N GLU A 340 -16.48 -13.40 35.51
CA GLU A 340 -16.53 -13.46 36.97
C GLU A 340 -17.85 -12.89 37.52
N GLU A 341 -18.35 -11.79 36.95
CA GLU A 341 -19.66 -11.20 37.27
C GLU A 341 -20.82 -12.13 36.95
N LYS A 342 -20.83 -12.75 35.75
CA LYS A 342 -21.84 -13.78 35.40
C LYS A 342 -21.82 -14.94 36.39
N ARG A 343 -20.64 -15.46 36.72
CA ARG A 343 -20.48 -16.57 37.68
C ARG A 343 -20.89 -16.18 39.10
N HIS A 344 -20.69 -14.92 39.50
CA HIS A 344 -21.12 -14.42 40.80
C HIS A 344 -22.65 -14.34 40.88
N LYS A 345 -23.29 -13.80 39.82
CA LYS A 345 -24.74 -13.69 39.73
C LYS A 345 -25.43 -15.07 39.74
N GLU A 346 -24.92 -16.03 38.97
CA GLU A 346 -25.42 -17.42 38.97
C GLU A 346 -25.32 -18.08 40.35
N LYS A 347 -24.23 -17.82 41.10
CA LYS A 347 -24.07 -18.34 42.47
C LYS A 347 -25.05 -17.69 43.46
N GLN A 348 -25.34 -16.39 43.32
CA GLN A 348 -26.32 -15.71 44.16
C GLN A 348 -27.72 -16.25 43.91
N GLU A 349 -28.13 -16.37 42.64
CA GLU A 349 -29.43 -16.96 42.28
C GLU A 349 -29.57 -18.41 42.77
N LYS A 350 -28.48 -19.20 42.72
CA LYS A 350 -28.50 -20.56 43.27
C LYS A 350 -28.68 -20.57 44.79
N ARG A 351 -27.98 -19.69 45.52
CA ARG A 351 -28.11 -19.57 46.98
C ARG A 351 -29.50 -19.12 47.39
N GLU A 352 -30.10 -18.16 46.68
CA GLU A 352 -31.47 -17.71 46.94
C GLU A 352 -32.49 -18.84 46.72
N ARG A 353 -32.33 -19.63 45.65
CA ARG A 353 -33.18 -20.81 45.40
C ARG A 353 -33.01 -21.88 46.48
N GLU A 354 -31.78 -22.14 46.92
CA GLU A 354 -31.47 -23.09 48.00
C GLU A 354 -32.05 -22.62 49.33
N GLN A 355 -31.96 -21.32 49.65
CA GLN A 355 -32.57 -20.74 50.85
C GLN A 355 -34.10 -20.79 50.81
N LEU A 356 -34.71 -20.47 49.67
CA LEU A 356 -36.17 -20.53 49.51
C LEU A 356 -36.67 -21.98 49.63
N LYS A 357 -35.92 -22.94 49.08
CA LYS A 357 -36.20 -24.37 49.24
C LYS A 357 -36.04 -24.80 50.69
N TRP A 358 -34.96 -24.40 51.37
CA TRP A 358 -34.73 -24.69 52.78
C TRP A 358 -35.84 -24.12 53.66
N GLN A 359 -36.25 -22.87 53.45
CA GLN A 359 -37.37 -22.26 54.16
C GLN A 359 -38.68 -23.01 53.94
N LYS A 360 -38.96 -23.45 52.70
CA LYS A 360 -40.16 -24.25 52.40
C LYS A 360 -40.12 -25.64 53.04
N ASP A 361 -38.96 -26.29 53.04
CA ASP A 361 -38.78 -27.63 53.60
C ASP A 361 -38.80 -27.60 55.15
N HIS A 362 -38.25 -26.55 55.79
CA HIS A 362 -38.23 -26.37 57.24
C HIS A 362 -39.45 -25.60 57.78
N ALA A 363 -40.37 -25.13 56.91
CA ALA A 363 -41.62 -24.49 57.34
C ALA A 363 -42.56 -25.44 58.11
N TYR A 364 -42.37 -26.75 57.97
CA TYR A 364 -43.17 -27.77 58.65
C TYR A 364 -42.43 -28.45 59.82
N ASP A 365 -41.15 -28.18 60.04
CA ASP A 365 -40.37 -28.79 61.14
C ASP A 365 -40.88 -28.32 62.52
N ASP A 366 -41.21 -27.04 62.66
CA ASP A 366 -41.71 -26.47 63.91
C ASP A 366 -43.20 -26.82 64.16
N LEU A 367 -43.94 -27.13 63.09
CA LEU A 367 -45.35 -27.54 63.11
C LEU A 367 -45.52 -29.04 63.44
N MET A 368 -44.48 -29.85 63.25
CA MET A 368 -44.45 -31.29 63.52
C MET A 368 -43.57 -31.66 64.73
N SER A 369 -43.14 -30.67 65.52
CA SER A 369 -42.47 -30.93 66.79
C SER A 369 -43.41 -31.65 67.77
N GLU A 370 -42.90 -32.63 68.53
CA GLU A 370 -43.71 -33.44 69.46
C GLU A 370 -44.47 -32.58 70.47
N GLU A 371 -43.91 -31.44 70.87
CA GLU A 371 -44.50 -30.47 71.79
C GLU A 371 -45.74 -29.75 71.19
N ASN A 372 -45.69 -29.35 69.91
CA ASN A 372 -46.82 -28.71 69.23
C ASN A 372 -47.91 -29.73 68.82
N ILE A 373 -47.53 -30.96 68.50
CA ILE A 373 -48.47 -32.06 68.24
C ILE A 373 -49.21 -32.44 69.54
N GLN A 374 -48.52 -32.47 70.68
CA GLN A 374 -49.15 -32.70 71.99
C GLN A 374 -50.06 -31.55 72.43
N ALA A 375 -49.68 -30.29 72.16
CA ALA A 375 -50.51 -29.13 72.49
C ALA A 375 -51.83 -29.04 71.68
N SER A 376 -51.85 -29.61 70.47
CA SER A 376 -53.02 -29.63 69.57
C SER A 376 -53.85 -30.91 69.67
N SER A 377 -53.35 -31.94 70.36
CA SER A 377 -54.05 -33.21 70.57
C SER A 377 -54.95 -33.18 71.81
N ASN A 378 -56.20 -33.63 71.67
CA ASN A 378 -57.14 -33.76 72.78
C ASN A 378 -57.03 -35.11 73.53
N GLN A 379 -56.06 -35.96 73.19
CA GLN A 379 -55.93 -37.32 73.74
C GLN A 379 -55.38 -37.36 75.18
N ASP A 380 -54.52 -36.40 75.55
CA ASP A 380 -53.85 -36.35 76.86
C ASP A 380 -54.27 -35.11 77.68
N ARG A 381 -55.51 -34.62 77.48
CA ARG A 381 -56.06 -33.52 78.30
C ARG A 381 -56.51 -34.04 79.67
N ASP A 382 -56.15 -33.29 80.70
CA ASP A 382 -56.54 -33.57 82.08
C ASP A 382 -58.08 -33.66 82.21
N SER A 383 -58.55 -34.61 83.02
CA SER A 383 -59.97 -34.92 83.26
C SER A 383 -60.81 -33.75 83.77
N ASN A 384 -60.17 -32.66 84.19
CA ASN A 384 -60.79 -31.39 84.62
C ASN A 384 -61.10 -30.40 83.48
N PHE A 385 -60.82 -30.73 82.20
CA PHE A 385 -61.07 -29.83 81.07
C PHE A 385 -62.56 -29.43 80.87
N LEU A 386 -63.50 -30.17 81.47
CA LEU A 386 -64.94 -29.92 81.40
C LEU A 386 -65.48 -28.98 82.49
N ASP A 387 -64.65 -28.55 83.45
CA ASP A 387 -65.10 -27.74 84.61
C ASP A 387 -65.18 -26.23 84.29
N ASP A 388 -64.65 -25.78 83.15
CA ASP A 388 -64.63 -24.36 82.70
C ASP A 388 -65.74 -24.04 81.67
N PHE A 389 -66.72 -24.94 81.52
CA PHE A 389 -67.87 -24.80 80.59
C PHE A 389 -69.24 -25.02 81.27
N MET A 390 -69.30 -24.94 82.61
CA MET A 390 -70.53 -24.74 83.39
C MET A 390 -70.60 -23.30 83.88
#